data_AF-A0A2D6FBK4-F1
#
_entry.id   AF-A0A2D6FBK4-F1
#
_cell.length_a   1.000
_cell.length_b   1.000
_cell.length_c   1.000
_cell.angle_alpha   90.00
_cell.angle_beta   90.00
_cell.angle_gamma   90.00
#
_symmetry.space_group_name_H-M   'P 1'
#
loop_
_entity.id
_entity.type
_entity.pdbx_description
1 polymer ?
#
loop_
_entity_poly.entity_id
_entity_poly.type
_entity_poly.pdbx_seq_one_letter_code
_entity_poly.pdbx_strand_id
1 'polypeptide(L)'
;LRDEFNLAGNAVTTGGAAQVLIVNGPIAKELNINGDAACFGPGYRANAAIGRALRLAIRNLGGLIPGDMDKATLSTPFRYSFCFSENEDLSPWEPRHVELGYDSTASAVTIAAILGVYNVMESTVGTGIEVLRTITGNMRGVGIPGYYHLGTRSQIILVLCPEHATEMANSGLSKADVREYIYANARMPVHQLKDIAHYGNRVWPNWIDQANPETLVPICASPDDIVVIVAGGGGRHSAWMSGWVTRVCTEEIVYGRPISGVVRC
;
A
#
# COMPACT_ATOMS: atom_id res chain seq x y z
N LEU A 1 -16.08 -0.27 -11.60
CA LEU A 1 -14.93 -0.49 -10.69
C LEU A 1 -14.02 -1.50 -11.37
N ARG A 2 -12.69 -1.36 -11.27
CA ARG A 2 -11.76 -2.34 -11.85
C ARG A 2 -11.90 -3.68 -11.10
N ASP A 3 -12.05 -4.78 -11.83
CA ASP A 3 -12.27 -6.10 -11.24
C ASP A 3 -11.10 -6.53 -10.35
N GLU A 4 -9.87 -6.19 -10.74
CA GLU A 4 -8.65 -6.47 -9.98
C GLU A 4 -8.57 -5.75 -8.62
N PHE A 5 -9.22 -4.60 -8.46
CA PHE A 5 -9.34 -3.92 -7.16
C PHE A 5 -10.40 -4.58 -6.27
N ASN A 6 -11.43 -5.20 -6.85
CA ASN A 6 -12.47 -5.93 -6.15
C ASN A 6 -12.98 -5.23 -4.87
N LEU A 7 -13.51 -4.00 -5.00
CA LEU A 7 -14.04 -3.23 -3.87
C LEU A 7 -15.11 -4.01 -3.09
N ALA A 8 -15.99 -4.70 -3.81
CA ALA A 8 -17.07 -5.49 -3.19
C ALA A 8 -16.52 -6.56 -2.24
N GLY A 9 -15.43 -7.24 -2.61
CA GLY A 9 -14.78 -8.24 -1.75
C GLY A 9 -13.92 -7.63 -0.65
N ASN A 10 -13.13 -6.59 -0.97
CA ASN A 10 -12.19 -6.04 0.00
C ASN A 10 -12.87 -5.18 1.08
N ALA A 11 -14.02 -4.59 0.79
CA ALA A 11 -14.65 -3.64 1.71
C ALA A 11 -15.60 -4.31 2.73
N VAL A 12 -16.01 -5.57 2.48
CA VAL A 12 -16.86 -6.40 3.36
C VAL A 12 -16.08 -7.45 4.15
N THR A 13 -14.74 -7.42 4.10
CA THR A 13 -13.89 -8.38 4.80
C THR A 13 -13.98 -8.26 6.32
N THR A 14 -13.87 -9.39 7.02
CA THR A 14 -13.75 -9.43 8.48
C THR A 14 -12.49 -8.75 9.00
N GLY A 15 -11.44 -8.64 8.17
CA GLY A 15 -10.24 -7.90 8.53
C GLY A 15 -10.43 -6.37 8.57
N GLY A 16 -11.47 -5.83 7.93
CA GLY A 16 -11.70 -4.40 7.83
C GLY A 16 -10.60 -3.65 7.06
N ALA A 17 -10.35 -4.01 5.80
CA ALA A 17 -9.37 -3.32 4.96
C ALA A 17 -9.79 -1.87 4.66
N ALA A 18 -8.84 -0.94 4.80
CA ALA A 18 -8.98 0.47 4.48
C ALA A 18 -8.65 0.73 3.01
N GLN A 19 -9.57 1.41 2.31
CA GLN A 19 -9.31 1.91 0.96
C GLN A 19 -8.52 3.22 1.06
N VAL A 20 -7.23 3.16 0.76
CA VAL A 20 -6.33 4.31 0.77
C VAL A 20 -6.20 4.91 -0.62
N LEU A 21 -6.18 6.24 -0.70
CA LEU A 21 -5.88 6.99 -1.92
C LEU A 21 -4.48 7.59 -1.83
N ILE A 22 -3.69 7.41 -2.89
CA ILE A 22 -2.35 7.97 -3.04
C ILE A 22 -2.36 8.80 -4.30
N VAL A 23 -2.09 10.09 -4.17
CA VAL A 23 -2.17 11.05 -5.28
C VAL A 23 -0.78 11.42 -5.78
N ASN A 24 -0.65 11.55 -7.09
CA ASN A 24 0.56 11.86 -7.80
C ASN A 24 0.35 13.02 -8.77
N GLY A 25 1.44 13.73 -9.07
CA GLY A 25 1.49 14.79 -10.07
C GLY A 25 0.95 16.14 -9.59
N PRO A 26 0.82 17.12 -10.51
CA PRO A 26 0.54 18.52 -10.19
C PRO A 26 -0.72 18.78 -9.36
N ILE A 27 -1.76 17.94 -9.50
CA ILE A 27 -3.04 18.09 -8.78
C ILE A 27 -2.86 18.02 -7.26
N ALA A 28 -1.83 17.31 -6.78
CA ALA A 28 -1.56 17.22 -5.34
C ALA A 28 -1.25 18.61 -4.77
N LYS A 29 -0.43 19.40 -5.47
CA LYS A 29 -0.09 20.79 -5.09
C LYS A 29 -1.29 21.72 -5.27
N GLU A 30 -2.00 21.60 -6.39
CA GLU A 30 -3.19 22.43 -6.68
C GLU A 30 -4.27 22.30 -5.59
N LEU A 31 -4.55 21.06 -5.17
CA LEU A 31 -5.57 20.77 -4.16
C LEU A 31 -5.04 20.82 -2.72
N ASN A 32 -3.75 21.11 -2.53
CA ASN A 32 -3.07 21.09 -1.24
C ASN A 32 -3.23 19.75 -0.50
N ILE A 33 -3.06 18.65 -1.23
CA ILE A 33 -2.98 17.28 -0.72
C ILE A 33 -1.57 17.08 -0.19
N ASN A 34 -1.46 16.77 1.09
CA ASN A 34 -0.18 16.64 1.77
C ASN A 34 0.43 15.25 1.58
N GLY A 35 1.68 15.24 1.14
CA GLY A 35 2.57 14.08 1.14
C GLY A 35 3.75 14.24 2.10
N ASP A 36 3.88 15.36 2.80
CA ASP A 36 5.02 15.70 3.67
C ASP A 36 4.74 15.29 5.14
N ALA A 37 5.33 15.98 6.12
CA ALA A 37 5.23 15.69 7.54
C ALA A 37 3.78 15.40 7.98
N ALA A 38 3.62 14.31 8.73
CA ALA A 38 2.33 13.81 9.18
C ALA A 38 1.30 13.52 8.05
N CYS A 39 1.74 13.11 6.86
CA CYS A 39 0.87 12.83 5.70
C CYS A 39 -0.27 11.81 5.95
N PHE A 40 -0.09 10.85 6.85
CA PHE A 40 -1.16 9.91 7.26
C PHE A 40 -2.13 10.50 8.30
N GLY A 41 -1.77 11.64 8.88
CA GLY A 41 -2.52 12.29 9.95
C GLY A 41 -3.65 13.19 9.45
N PRO A 42 -4.47 13.71 10.39
CA PRO A 42 -5.62 14.54 10.06
C PRO A 42 -5.26 16.00 9.72
N GLY A 43 -3.98 16.37 9.73
CA GLY A 43 -3.52 17.77 9.73
C GLY A 43 -3.89 18.59 8.48
N TYR A 44 -4.24 17.94 7.38
CA TYR A 44 -4.53 18.59 6.11
C TYR A 44 -5.97 18.38 5.65
N ARG A 45 -6.66 19.48 5.40
CA ARG A 45 -8.09 19.49 5.01
C ARG A 45 -8.36 18.68 3.75
N ALA A 46 -7.49 18.76 2.74
CA ALA A 46 -7.68 18.02 1.48
C ALA A 46 -7.61 16.50 1.69
N ASN A 47 -6.57 16.01 2.38
CA ASN A 47 -6.42 14.61 2.76
C ASN A 47 -7.66 14.10 3.50
N ALA A 48 -8.09 14.84 4.53
CA ALA A 48 -9.25 14.48 5.35
C ALA A 48 -10.56 14.48 4.52
N ALA A 49 -10.79 15.51 3.70
CA ALA A 49 -12.01 15.63 2.92
C ALA A 49 -12.11 14.55 1.83
N ILE A 50 -11.03 14.33 1.07
CA ILE A 50 -11.00 13.36 -0.03
C ILE A 50 -11.13 11.93 0.51
N GLY A 51 -10.33 11.57 1.51
CA GLY A 51 -10.39 10.24 2.12
C GLY A 51 -11.75 9.98 2.78
N ARG A 52 -12.32 10.98 3.45
CA ARG A 52 -13.67 10.88 4.04
C ARG A 52 -14.76 10.76 2.98
N ALA A 53 -14.66 11.51 1.88
CA ALA A 53 -15.62 11.43 0.78
C ALA A 53 -15.67 10.02 0.19
N LEU A 54 -14.50 9.40 -0.07
CA LEU A 54 -14.43 8.01 -0.50
C LEU A 54 -15.10 7.08 0.51
N ARG A 55 -14.80 7.24 1.81
CA ARG A 55 -15.38 6.36 2.83
C ARG A 55 -16.91 6.48 2.89
N LEU A 56 -17.44 7.69 2.81
CA LEU A 56 -18.88 7.92 2.79
C LEU A 56 -19.52 7.36 1.53
N ALA A 57 -18.87 7.45 0.37
CA ALA A 57 -19.34 6.83 -0.86
C ALA A 57 -19.41 5.30 -0.71
N ILE A 58 -18.34 4.67 -0.22
CA ILE A 58 -18.30 3.22 0.04
C ILE A 58 -19.42 2.80 1.02
N ARG A 59 -19.61 3.56 2.10
CA ARG A 59 -20.64 3.27 3.11
C ARG A 59 -22.05 3.43 2.57
N ASN A 60 -22.35 4.57 1.94
CA ASN A 60 -23.72 4.95 1.60
C ASN A 60 -24.18 4.37 0.26
N LEU A 61 -23.28 4.27 -0.73
CA LEU A 61 -23.59 3.69 -2.03
C LEU A 61 -23.39 2.17 -2.05
N GLY A 62 -22.37 1.68 -1.34
CA GLY A 62 -22.09 0.24 -1.23
C GLY A 62 -22.88 -0.47 -0.12
N GLY A 63 -23.62 0.26 0.71
CA GLY A 63 -24.39 -0.31 1.83
C GLY A 63 -23.53 -0.82 3.00
N LEU A 64 -22.27 -0.37 3.12
CA LEU A 64 -21.30 -0.85 4.11
C LEU A 64 -21.54 -0.30 5.51
N ILE A 65 -22.65 -0.72 6.10
CA ILE A 65 -23.07 -0.41 7.47
C ILE A 65 -22.39 -1.42 8.42
N PRO A 66 -21.68 -0.96 9.48
CA PRO A 66 -21.08 -1.85 10.49
C PRO A 66 -22.10 -2.82 11.10
N GLY A 67 -21.74 -4.11 11.12
CA GLY A 67 -22.61 -5.19 11.62
C GLY A 67 -23.56 -5.77 10.57
N ASP A 68 -23.84 -5.02 9.51
CA ASP A 68 -24.54 -5.52 8.32
C ASP A 68 -23.53 -5.89 7.23
N MET A 69 -23.47 -5.22 6.08
CA MET A 69 -22.52 -5.56 5.01
C MET A 69 -21.05 -5.32 5.39
N ASP A 70 -20.77 -4.40 6.32
CA ASP A 70 -19.41 -4.21 6.84
C ASP A 70 -19.15 -5.20 7.98
N LYS A 71 -18.42 -6.27 7.65
CA LYS A 71 -18.13 -7.40 8.55
C LYS A 71 -16.85 -7.24 9.35
N ALA A 72 -16.20 -6.07 9.29
CA ALA A 72 -14.95 -5.84 10.03
C ALA A 72 -15.11 -6.18 11.51
N THR A 73 -14.23 -7.04 12.04
CA THR A 73 -14.30 -7.48 13.44
C THR A 73 -13.94 -6.36 14.41
N LEU A 74 -12.84 -5.66 14.12
CA LEU A 74 -12.38 -4.48 14.84
C LEU A 74 -12.30 -3.24 13.95
N SER A 75 -12.08 -3.42 12.64
CA SER A 75 -11.76 -2.35 11.69
C SER A 75 -10.42 -1.67 12.03
N THR A 76 -10.19 -0.48 11.46
CA THR A 76 -9.00 0.34 11.72
C THR A 76 -9.34 1.83 11.69
N PRO A 77 -8.66 2.69 12.47
CA PRO A 77 -8.80 4.15 12.37
C PRO A 77 -8.62 4.69 10.94
N PHE A 78 -7.82 4.02 10.10
CA PHE A 78 -7.62 4.40 8.70
C PHE A 78 -8.91 4.36 7.86
N ARG A 79 -9.92 3.58 8.27
CA ARG A 79 -11.24 3.57 7.61
C ARG A 79 -12.09 4.79 7.94
N TYR A 80 -11.61 5.75 8.73
CA TYR A 80 -12.28 7.04 8.89
C TYR A 80 -12.01 7.98 7.71
N SER A 81 -10.74 8.07 7.29
CA SER A 81 -10.23 8.81 6.14
C SER A 81 -8.77 8.41 5.91
N PHE A 82 -8.38 8.08 4.68
CA PHE A 82 -6.99 7.79 4.34
C PHE A 82 -6.65 8.23 2.91
N CYS A 83 -6.02 9.39 2.80
CA CYS A 83 -5.58 9.98 1.54
C CYS A 83 -4.29 10.77 1.80
N PHE A 84 -3.32 10.65 0.91
CA PHE A 84 -2.08 11.42 0.93
C PHE A 84 -1.49 11.51 -0.49
N SER A 85 -0.49 12.35 -0.70
CA SER A 85 0.26 12.36 -1.97
C SER A 85 1.64 11.73 -1.81
N GLU A 86 2.22 11.26 -2.92
CA GLU A 86 3.68 11.03 -2.96
C GLU A 86 4.38 12.40 -2.75
N ASN A 87 5.50 12.40 -2.03
CA ASN A 87 6.35 13.57 -1.84
C ASN A 87 7.37 13.62 -2.97
N GLU A 88 6.91 14.05 -4.14
CA GLU A 88 7.72 14.05 -5.36
C GLU A 88 8.91 15.02 -5.27
N ASP A 89 8.80 16.09 -4.47
CA ASP A 89 9.86 17.09 -4.29
C ASP A 89 11.05 16.59 -3.45
N LEU A 90 10.81 15.63 -2.54
CA LEU A 90 11.85 15.01 -1.69
C LEU A 90 12.17 13.56 -2.10
N SER A 91 11.60 13.09 -3.21
CA SER A 91 11.90 11.76 -3.75
C SER A 91 13.18 11.79 -4.59
N PRO A 92 14.12 10.85 -4.39
CA PRO A 92 15.28 10.71 -5.27
C PRO A 92 14.97 9.93 -6.56
N TRP A 93 13.75 9.42 -6.71
CA TRP A 93 13.30 8.62 -7.86
C TRP A 93 12.05 9.23 -8.51
N GLU A 94 11.80 8.81 -9.75
CA GLU A 94 10.57 9.14 -10.47
C GLU A 94 9.33 8.78 -9.65
N PRO A 95 8.28 9.63 -9.68
CA PRO A 95 7.04 9.35 -8.99
C PRO A 95 6.29 8.19 -9.64
N ARG A 96 5.40 7.55 -8.88
CA ARG A 96 4.69 6.35 -9.30
C ARG A 96 3.95 6.50 -10.63
N HIS A 97 3.35 7.66 -10.91
CA HIS A 97 2.60 7.85 -12.15
C HIS A 97 3.53 7.77 -13.38
N VAL A 98 4.74 8.32 -13.28
CA VAL A 98 5.76 8.24 -14.34
C VAL A 98 6.30 6.81 -14.45
N GLU A 99 6.52 6.10 -13.33
CA GLU A 99 6.91 4.67 -13.35
C GLU A 99 5.88 3.79 -14.10
N LEU A 100 4.62 4.20 -14.13
CA LEU A 100 3.54 3.50 -14.84
C LEU A 100 3.37 3.96 -16.31
N GLY A 101 4.19 4.90 -16.77
CA GLY A 101 4.19 5.40 -18.15
C GLY A 101 3.22 6.56 -18.41
N TYR A 102 2.64 7.18 -17.38
CA TYR A 102 1.92 8.44 -17.55
C TYR A 102 2.91 9.59 -17.78
N ASP A 103 2.45 10.66 -18.44
CA ASP A 103 3.24 11.87 -18.66
C ASP A 103 3.60 12.54 -17.32
N SER A 104 4.78 13.14 -17.21
CA SER A 104 5.24 13.80 -15.97
C SER A 104 4.42 15.02 -15.57
N THR A 105 3.62 15.56 -16.50
CA THR A 105 2.65 16.63 -16.22
C THR A 105 1.25 16.09 -15.92
N ALA A 106 1.01 14.80 -16.12
CA ALA A 106 -0.25 14.17 -15.77
C ALA A 106 -0.38 14.05 -14.25
N SER A 107 -1.62 13.96 -13.79
CA SER A 107 -1.92 13.64 -12.39
C SER A 107 -2.57 12.26 -12.34
N ALA A 108 -2.32 11.51 -11.29
CA ALA A 108 -2.90 10.18 -11.13
C ALA A 108 -3.34 9.93 -9.69
N VAL A 109 -4.28 9.01 -9.53
CA VAL A 109 -4.70 8.48 -8.23
C VAL A 109 -4.53 6.98 -8.20
N THR A 110 -3.86 6.49 -7.17
CA THR A 110 -3.76 5.07 -6.85
C THR A 110 -4.71 4.75 -5.70
N ILE A 111 -5.45 3.65 -5.82
CA ILE A 111 -6.26 3.09 -4.75
C ILE A 111 -5.73 1.71 -4.34
N ALA A 112 -5.67 1.46 -3.03
CA ALA A 112 -5.27 0.17 -2.47
C ALA A 112 -6.14 -0.20 -1.27
N ALA A 113 -6.34 -1.51 -1.05
CA ALA A 113 -7.03 -2.03 0.13
C ALA A 113 -6.00 -2.54 1.15
N ILE A 114 -5.88 -1.86 2.28
CA ILE A 114 -4.82 -2.05 3.29
C ILE A 114 -5.40 -2.57 4.60
N LEU A 115 -4.86 -3.66 5.10
CA LEU A 115 -5.24 -4.21 6.40
C LEU A 115 -4.47 -3.57 7.56
N GLY A 116 -3.19 -3.29 7.36
CA GLY A 116 -2.32 -2.77 8.41
C GLY A 116 -1.29 -1.79 7.87
N VAL A 117 -0.95 -0.79 8.68
CA VAL A 117 0.15 0.15 8.45
C VAL A 117 1.15 -0.08 9.56
N TYR A 118 2.35 -0.50 9.21
CA TYR A 118 3.42 -0.87 10.13
C TYR A 118 4.50 0.20 10.05
N ASN A 119 4.63 1.02 11.10
CA ASN A 119 5.73 1.98 11.19
C ASN A 119 7.04 1.26 11.44
N VAL A 120 8.09 1.68 10.74
CA VAL A 120 9.44 1.16 10.87
C VAL A 120 10.37 2.32 11.14
N MET A 121 11.03 2.28 12.29
CA MET A 121 12.10 3.20 12.65
C MET A 121 13.44 2.53 12.37
N GLU A 122 14.29 3.20 11.61
CA GLU A 122 15.71 2.84 11.47
C GLU A 122 16.54 4.10 11.59
N SER A 123 16.97 4.41 12.81
CA SER A 123 17.63 5.68 13.11
C SER A 123 19.16 5.58 13.20
N THR A 124 19.74 4.40 12.98
CA THR A 124 21.12 4.11 13.38
C THR A 124 22.05 3.86 12.20
N VAL A 125 21.69 2.94 11.31
CA VAL A 125 22.57 2.57 10.16
C VAL A 125 22.53 3.63 9.08
N GLY A 126 23.52 3.70 8.18
CA GLY A 126 23.63 4.81 7.20
C GLY A 126 23.52 4.41 5.74
N THR A 127 23.44 3.12 5.43
CA THR A 127 23.41 2.63 4.05
C THR A 127 22.03 2.07 3.68
N GLY A 128 21.66 2.21 2.41
CA GLY A 128 20.36 1.76 1.91
C GLY A 128 20.09 0.28 2.16
N ILE A 129 21.09 -0.58 1.99
CA ILE A 129 20.98 -2.03 2.24
C ILE A 129 20.72 -2.32 3.72
N GLU A 130 21.39 -1.61 4.64
CA GLU A 130 21.18 -1.80 6.06
C GLU A 130 19.79 -1.31 6.49
N VAL A 131 19.31 -0.21 5.93
CA VAL A 131 17.93 0.26 6.13
C VAL A 131 16.92 -0.77 5.63
N LEU A 132 17.12 -1.32 4.43
CA LEU A 132 16.28 -2.38 3.88
C LEU A 132 16.31 -3.64 4.74
N ARG A 133 17.44 -3.99 5.35
CA ARG A 133 17.54 -5.10 6.31
C ARG A 133 16.63 -4.89 7.52
N THR A 134 16.55 -3.67 8.05
CA THR A 134 15.62 -3.37 9.16
C THR A 134 14.16 -3.42 8.73
N ILE A 135 13.83 -2.84 7.56
CA ILE A 135 12.48 -2.89 6.99
C ILE A 135 12.02 -4.33 6.75
N THR A 136 12.85 -5.14 6.09
CA THR A 136 12.54 -6.57 5.83
C THR A 136 12.52 -7.40 7.12
N GLY A 137 13.32 -7.04 8.13
CA GLY A 137 13.21 -7.56 9.48
C GLY A 137 11.80 -7.37 10.07
N ASN A 138 11.24 -6.17 9.97
CA ASN A 138 9.90 -5.85 10.45
C ASN A 138 8.79 -6.59 9.69
N MET A 139 8.99 -6.85 8.40
CA MET A 139 8.02 -7.55 7.53
C MET A 139 7.88 -9.06 7.82
N ARG A 140 8.76 -9.65 8.64
CA ARG A 140 8.77 -11.09 8.96
C ARG A 140 7.99 -11.38 10.24
N GLY A 141 6.67 -11.30 10.15
CA GLY A 141 5.75 -11.59 11.26
C GLY A 141 4.69 -12.63 10.91
N VAL A 142 4.45 -13.58 11.82
CA VAL A 142 3.30 -14.48 11.77
C VAL A 142 2.00 -13.67 11.84
N GLY A 143 0.98 -14.08 11.09
CA GLY A 143 -0.30 -13.37 11.03
C GLY A 143 -0.34 -12.23 10.01
N ILE A 144 0.76 -11.94 9.30
CA ILE A 144 0.76 -11.03 8.16
C ILE A 144 -0.01 -11.69 6.99
N PRO A 145 -1.06 -11.05 6.44
CA PRO A 145 -1.87 -11.62 5.36
C PRO A 145 -1.11 -11.96 4.08
N GLY A 146 0.03 -11.32 3.83
CA GLY A 146 0.85 -11.54 2.64
C GLY A 146 1.20 -13.03 2.40
N TYR A 147 1.60 -13.75 3.45
CA TYR A 147 1.88 -15.18 3.39
C TYR A 147 0.65 -15.99 2.96
N TYR A 148 -0.55 -15.57 3.36
CA TYR A 148 -1.81 -16.22 2.99
C TYR A 148 -2.30 -15.81 1.58
N HIS A 149 -1.91 -14.65 1.07
CA HIS A 149 -2.44 -14.06 -0.16
C HIS A 149 -1.58 -14.24 -1.41
N LEU A 150 -0.54 -15.07 -1.35
CA LEU A 150 0.37 -15.31 -2.47
C LEU A 150 -0.34 -15.75 -3.76
N GLY A 151 -1.26 -16.71 -3.67
CA GLY A 151 -2.01 -17.19 -4.84
C GLY A 151 -2.94 -16.14 -5.47
N THR A 152 -3.37 -15.14 -4.70
CA THR A 152 -4.20 -14.03 -5.18
C THR A 152 -3.41 -12.79 -5.57
N ARG A 153 -2.07 -12.84 -5.47
CA ARG A 153 -1.18 -11.73 -5.82
C ARG A 153 -1.60 -10.38 -5.23
N SER A 154 -1.96 -10.39 -3.94
CA SER A 154 -2.22 -9.14 -3.20
C SER A 154 -0.94 -8.33 -3.14
N GLN A 155 -1.04 -7.03 -3.39
CA GLN A 155 0.12 -6.14 -3.40
C GLN A 155 0.31 -5.49 -2.02
N ILE A 156 1.57 -5.17 -1.68
CA ILE A 156 1.93 -4.38 -0.51
C ILE A 156 2.41 -3.00 -0.95
N ILE A 157 2.37 -2.03 -0.04
CA ILE A 157 2.93 -0.69 -0.29
C ILE A 157 4.02 -0.41 0.72
N LEU A 158 5.23 -0.17 0.25
CA LEU A 158 6.31 0.42 1.02
C LEU A 158 6.23 1.95 0.88
N VAL A 159 6.08 2.65 2.00
CA VAL A 159 6.17 4.11 2.06
C VAL A 159 7.46 4.49 2.77
N LEU A 160 8.43 4.95 2.00
CA LEU A 160 9.72 5.40 2.49
C LEU A 160 9.65 6.87 2.88
N CYS A 161 10.23 7.21 4.04
CA CYS A 161 10.52 8.61 4.32
C CYS A 161 11.67 9.11 3.42
N PRO A 162 11.78 10.43 3.23
CA PRO A 162 12.81 11.02 2.36
C PRO A 162 14.24 10.57 2.68
N GLU A 163 14.61 10.47 3.95
CA GLU A 163 15.96 10.06 4.36
C GLU A 163 16.29 8.64 3.95
N HIS A 164 15.41 7.68 4.24
CA HIS A 164 15.62 6.29 3.84
C HIS A 164 15.66 6.12 2.32
N ALA A 165 14.78 6.81 1.60
CA ALA A 165 14.80 6.82 0.15
C ALA A 165 16.14 7.37 -0.39
N THR A 166 16.61 8.49 0.17
CA THR A 166 17.88 9.12 -0.20
C THR A 166 19.08 8.22 0.10
N GLU A 167 19.11 7.58 1.27
CA GLU A 167 20.17 6.62 1.64
C GLU A 167 20.22 5.42 0.68
N MET A 168 19.06 4.93 0.25
CA MET A 168 18.96 3.88 -0.78
C MET A 168 19.48 4.36 -2.14
N ALA A 169 19.03 5.53 -2.61
CA ALA A 169 19.49 6.10 -3.87
C ALA A 169 21.01 6.40 -3.86
N ASN A 170 21.54 6.94 -2.76
CA ASN A 170 22.97 7.18 -2.56
C ASN A 170 23.78 5.87 -2.51
N SER A 171 23.15 4.77 -2.14
CA SER A 171 23.74 3.42 -2.24
C SER A 171 23.62 2.82 -3.65
N GLY A 172 23.15 3.59 -4.63
CA GLY A 172 22.98 3.17 -6.02
C GLY A 172 21.72 2.34 -6.30
N LEU A 173 20.76 2.29 -5.36
CA LEU A 173 19.55 1.48 -5.52
C LEU A 173 18.46 2.26 -6.25
N SER A 174 17.86 1.61 -7.25
CA SER A 174 16.59 2.03 -7.84
C SER A 174 15.40 1.51 -7.04
N LYS A 175 14.19 2.02 -7.33
CA LYS A 175 12.95 1.42 -6.81
C LYS A 175 12.82 -0.07 -7.20
N ALA A 176 13.36 -0.50 -8.34
CA ALA A 176 13.35 -1.91 -8.73
C ALA A 176 14.25 -2.75 -7.81
N ASP A 177 15.45 -2.27 -7.49
CA ASP A 177 16.37 -2.96 -6.57
C ASP A 177 15.76 -3.09 -5.17
N VAL A 178 15.04 -2.06 -4.71
CA VAL A 178 14.28 -2.10 -3.44
C VAL A 178 13.24 -3.22 -3.45
N ARG A 179 12.44 -3.35 -4.53
CA ARG A 179 11.44 -4.41 -4.68
C ARG A 179 12.08 -5.80 -4.67
N GLU A 180 13.15 -5.98 -5.44
CA GLU A 180 13.89 -7.25 -5.49
C GLU A 180 14.48 -7.63 -4.14
N TYR A 181 15.11 -6.67 -3.45
CA TYR A 181 15.67 -6.92 -2.12
C TYR A 181 14.59 -7.37 -1.13
N ILE A 182 13.44 -6.69 -1.11
CA ILE A 182 12.33 -7.06 -0.22
C ILE A 182 11.78 -8.44 -0.59
N TYR A 183 11.53 -8.71 -1.87
CA TYR A 183 11.03 -10.00 -2.33
C TYR A 183 11.99 -11.16 -1.99
N ALA A 184 13.29 -10.93 -2.07
CA ALA A 184 14.30 -11.92 -1.70
C ALA A 184 14.37 -12.17 -0.18
N ASN A 185 14.21 -11.12 0.65
CA ASN A 185 14.55 -11.17 2.08
C ASN A 185 13.35 -11.21 3.04
N ALA A 186 12.18 -10.70 2.66
CA ALA A 186 10.97 -10.73 3.48
C ALA A 186 10.27 -12.09 3.37
N ARG A 187 10.90 -13.11 3.97
CA ARG A 187 10.48 -14.51 3.93
C ARG A 187 10.51 -15.16 5.31
N MET A 188 9.66 -16.17 5.50
CA MET A 188 9.69 -17.06 6.66
C MET A 188 9.64 -18.53 6.22
N PRO A 189 10.28 -19.44 6.97
CA PRO A 189 10.23 -20.86 6.66
C PRO A 189 8.83 -21.43 6.91
N VAL A 190 8.44 -22.44 6.11
CA VAL A 190 7.12 -23.11 6.22
C VAL A 190 6.81 -23.52 7.65
N HIS A 191 7.78 -24.04 8.40
CA HIS A 191 7.55 -24.50 9.77
C HIS A 191 7.07 -23.40 10.74
N GLN A 192 7.34 -22.12 10.46
CA GLN A 192 6.83 -20.99 11.26
C GLN A 192 5.43 -20.57 10.86
N LEU A 193 4.94 -20.99 9.70
CA LEU A 193 3.64 -20.60 9.14
C LEU A 193 2.62 -21.74 9.20
N LYS A 194 3.08 -22.99 9.26
CA LYS A 194 2.25 -24.19 9.23
C LYS A 194 1.33 -24.26 10.46
N ASP A 195 0.11 -24.72 10.24
CA ASP A 195 -0.91 -25.00 11.26
C ASP A 195 -1.37 -23.78 12.10
N ILE A 196 -1.04 -22.56 11.66
CA ILE A 196 -1.45 -21.29 12.29
C ILE A 196 -1.90 -20.26 11.25
N ALA A 197 -2.49 -19.14 11.69
CA ALA A 197 -2.68 -17.92 10.90
C ALA A 197 -3.15 -18.10 9.44
N HIS A 198 -4.20 -18.92 9.24
CA HIS A 198 -4.81 -19.27 7.93
C HIS A 198 -4.00 -20.21 7.01
N TYR A 199 -3.03 -20.95 7.53
CA TYR A 199 -2.42 -22.06 6.80
C TYR A 199 -3.49 -23.02 6.23
N GLY A 200 -3.29 -23.49 4.99
CA GLY A 200 -4.18 -24.43 4.32
C GLY A 200 -5.48 -23.85 3.74
N ASN A 201 -5.87 -22.63 4.09
CA ASN A 201 -7.13 -22.02 3.60
C ASN A 201 -7.05 -21.42 2.18
N ARG A 202 -5.84 -21.29 1.61
CA ARG A 202 -5.61 -20.87 0.23
C ARG A 202 -4.43 -21.62 -0.39
N VAL A 203 -4.43 -21.69 -1.72
CA VAL A 203 -3.38 -22.34 -2.49
C VAL A 203 -2.17 -21.41 -2.59
N TRP A 204 -1.08 -21.82 -1.95
CA TRP A 204 0.24 -21.26 -2.22
C TRP A 204 0.70 -21.64 -3.64
N PRO A 205 1.47 -20.78 -4.32
CA PRO A 205 2.04 -21.12 -5.62
C PRO A 205 2.81 -22.44 -5.59
N ASN A 206 2.73 -23.22 -6.68
CA ASN A 206 3.31 -24.56 -6.76
C ASN A 206 4.85 -24.62 -6.58
N TRP A 207 5.55 -23.49 -6.71
CA TRP A 207 6.99 -23.40 -6.45
C TRP A 207 7.33 -23.36 -4.96
N ILE A 208 6.33 -23.25 -4.07
CA ILE A 208 6.51 -23.37 -2.62
C ILE A 208 6.37 -24.84 -2.24
N ASP A 209 7.50 -25.49 -1.96
CA ASP A 209 7.53 -26.83 -1.39
C ASP A 209 7.08 -26.80 0.08
N GLN A 210 5.80 -27.13 0.30
CA GLN A 210 5.19 -27.21 1.62
C GLN A 210 5.61 -28.43 2.44
N ALA A 211 6.20 -29.45 1.80
CA ALA A 211 6.66 -30.64 2.49
C ALA A 211 8.01 -30.38 3.19
N ASN A 212 8.83 -29.49 2.63
CA ASN A 212 10.07 -29.06 3.25
C ASN A 212 9.84 -27.92 4.27
N PRO A 213 10.07 -28.15 5.58
CA PRO A 213 9.86 -27.15 6.63
C PRO A 213 10.75 -25.90 6.48
N GLU A 214 11.89 -26.01 5.81
CA GLU A 214 12.87 -24.93 5.61
C GLU A 214 12.57 -24.07 4.37
N THR A 215 11.59 -24.45 3.54
CA THR A 215 11.23 -23.65 2.36
C THR A 215 10.84 -22.24 2.78
N LEU A 216 11.51 -21.23 2.21
CA LEU A 216 11.26 -19.84 2.51
C LEU A 216 10.09 -19.28 1.71
N VAL A 217 8.98 -19.04 2.40
CA VAL A 217 7.74 -18.43 1.88
C VAL A 217 7.88 -16.91 1.93
N PRO A 218 7.72 -16.17 0.81
CA PRO A 218 7.74 -14.71 0.83
C PRO A 218 6.41 -14.10 1.28
N ILE A 219 6.43 -12.81 1.61
CA ILE A 219 5.21 -12.04 1.92
C ILE A 219 4.39 -11.64 0.68
N CYS A 220 4.97 -11.70 -0.52
CA CYS A 220 4.32 -11.39 -1.78
C CYS A 220 4.82 -12.33 -2.87
N ALA A 221 4.04 -12.50 -3.95
CA ALA A 221 4.33 -13.52 -4.96
C ALA A 221 5.43 -13.10 -5.96
N SER A 222 5.64 -11.80 -6.12
CA SER A 222 6.52 -11.19 -7.12
C SER A 222 7.07 -9.86 -6.61
N PRO A 223 8.27 -9.42 -7.01
CA PRO A 223 8.76 -8.07 -6.74
C PRO A 223 7.81 -6.97 -7.29
N ASP A 224 7.15 -7.22 -8.42
CA ASP A 224 6.10 -6.35 -8.99
C ASP A 224 4.85 -6.19 -8.11
N ASP A 225 4.69 -7.04 -7.08
CA ASP A 225 3.61 -6.90 -6.10
C ASP A 225 3.97 -5.93 -4.95
N ILE A 226 5.10 -5.23 -5.05
CA ILE A 226 5.57 -4.23 -4.10
C ILE A 226 5.50 -2.84 -4.74
N VAL A 227 4.64 -1.99 -4.21
CA VAL A 227 4.56 -0.59 -4.61
C VAL A 227 5.47 0.23 -3.71
N VAL A 228 6.40 1.01 -4.27
CA VAL A 228 7.31 1.87 -3.52
C VAL A 228 6.90 3.32 -3.73
N ILE A 229 6.58 4.01 -2.64
CA ILE A 229 6.19 5.43 -2.59
C ILE A 229 7.13 6.16 -1.65
N VAL A 230 7.55 7.37 -1.99
CA VAL A 230 8.24 8.27 -1.04
C VAL A 230 7.21 9.24 -0.47
N ALA A 231 7.03 9.28 0.85
CA ALA A 231 6.15 10.24 1.51
C ALA A 231 6.57 10.44 2.97
N GLY A 232 6.02 11.47 3.60
CA GLY A 232 6.44 11.95 4.90
C GLY A 232 7.40 13.14 4.79
N GLY A 233 7.69 13.71 5.95
CA GLY A 233 8.69 14.76 6.11
C GLY A 233 9.91 14.24 6.84
N GLY A 234 10.77 15.17 7.29
CA GLY A 234 12.02 14.83 7.94
C GLY A 234 11.84 13.88 9.14
N GLY A 235 12.67 12.84 9.19
CA GLY A 235 12.69 11.81 10.22
C GLY A 235 12.84 10.41 9.63
N ARG A 236 13.63 9.57 10.30
CA ARG A 236 13.96 8.19 9.87
C ARG A 236 12.88 7.17 10.24
N HIS A 237 11.65 7.46 9.81
CA HIS A 237 10.44 6.67 10.06
C HIS A 237 9.72 6.37 8.76
N SER A 238 9.89 5.17 8.24
CA SER A 238 9.13 4.65 7.11
C SER A 238 7.92 3.84 7.57
N ALA A 239 7.11 3.39 6.64
CA ALA A 239 6.06 2.42 6.92
C ALA A 239 5.92 1.43 5.77
N TRP A 240 5.37 0.26 6.06
CA TRP A 240 4.82 -0.59 5.02
C TRP A 240 3.36 -0.92 5.31
N MET A 241 2.61 -1.16 4.25
CA MET A 241 1.18 -1.38 4.28
C MET A 241 0.88 -2.77 3.74
N SER A 242 0.29 -3.61 4.60
CA SER A 242 -0.13 -4.95 4.22
C SER A 242 -1.42 -4.88 3.42
N GLY A 243 -1.40 -5.32 2.16
CA GLY A 243 -2.58 -5.35 1.32
C GLY A 243 -3.55 -6.49 1.65
N TRP A 244 -4.77 -6.36 1.14
CA TRP A 244 -5.83 -7.36 1.31
C TRP A 244 -6.43 -7.80 -0.03
N VAL A 245 -6.23 -9.08 -0.37
CA VAL A 245 -6.85 -9.90 -1.45
C VAL A 245 -6.97 -9.29 -2.85
N THR A 246 -6.36 -8.13 -3.12
CA THR A 246 -6.64 -7.31 -4.30
C THR A 246 -5.38 -6.63 -4.83
N ARG A 247 -5.43 -6.16 -6.07
CA ARG A 247 -4.37 -5.38 -6.70
C ARG A 247 -4.61 -3.89 -6.49
N VAL A 248 -3.54 -3.11 -6.45
CA VAL A 248 -3.66 -1.65 -6.50
C VAL A 248 -4.09 -1.26 -7.91
N CYS A 249 -4.94 -0.24 -8.04
CA CYS A 249 -5.28 0.33 -9.33
C CYS A 249 -4.85 1.79 -9.37
N THR A 250 -4.27 2.22 -10.49
CA THR A 250 -3.87 3.60 -10.72
C THR A 250 -4.51 4.12 -11.99
N GLU A 251 -5.20 5.26 -11.89
CA GLU A 251 -5.84 5.92 -13.03
C GLU A 251 -5.32 7.36 -13.14
N GLU A 252 -5.19 7.82 -14.38
CA GLU A 252 -4.96 9.23 -14.67
C GLU A 252 -6.20 10.07 -14.29
N ILE A 253 -5.97 11.24 -13.69
CA ILE A 253 -6.99 12.22 -13.34
C ILE A 253 -7.18 13.15 -14.54
N VAL A 254 -8.24 12.90 -15.30
CA VAL A 254 -8.59 13.72 -16.47
C VAL A 254 -9.51 14.87 -16.04
N TYR A 255 -9.00 16.10 -15.99
CA TYR A 255 -9.79 17.30 -15.77
C TYR A 255 -10.51 17.73 -17.07
N GLY A 256 -11.80 18.10 -17.00
CA GLY A 256 -12.45 18.83 -18.10
C GLY A 256 -13.28 18.03 -19.12
N ARG A 257 -13.60 16.75 -18.92
CA ARG A 257 -14.78 16.17 -19.57
C ARG A 257 -16.01 16.45 -18.70
N PRO A 258 -17.05 17.14 -19.21
CA PRO A 258 -18.30 17.22 -18.46
C PRO A 258 -18.76 15.79 -18.19
N ILE A 259 -19.23 15.54 -16.96
CA ILE A 259 -20.01 14.34 -16.67
C ILE A 259 -21.25 14.44 -17.55
N SER A 260 -21.20 13.85 -18.74
CA SER A 260 -22.35 13.70 -19.63
C SER A 260 -23.25 12.63 -19.01
N GLY A 261 -23.99 13.02 -17.98
CA GLY A 261 -24.73 12.11 -17.13
C GLY A 261 -25.33 12.80 -15.92
N VAL A 262 -25.93 13.98 -16.12
CA VAL A 262 -26.94 14.47 -15.18
C VAL A 262 -28.12 13.50 -15.31
N VAL A 263 -28.26 12.58 -14.36
CA VAL A 263 -29.57 12.00 -14.08
C VAL A 263 -30.38 13.13 -13.47
N ARG A 264 -31.24 13.75 -14.30
CA ARG A 264 -32.28 14.65 -13.83
C ARG A 264 -33.40 13.80 -13.22
N CYS A 265 -33.76 14.18 -11.99
CA CYS A 265 -34.92 13.76 -11.17
C CYS A 265 -34.88 12.33 -10.62
#